data_AF-A0A960LBG8-F1
#
_entry.id   AF-A0A960LBG8-F1
#
_cell.length_a   1.000
_cell.length_b   1.000
_cell.length_c   1.000
_cell.angle_alpha   90.00
_cell.angle_beta   90.00
_cell.angle_gamma   90.00
#
_symmetry.space_group_name_H-M   'P 1'
#
loop_
_entity.id
_entity.type
_entity.pdbx_description
1 polymer ?
#
loop_
_entity_poly.entity_id
_entity_poly.type
_entity_poly.pdbx_seq_one_letter_code
_entity_poly.pdbx_strand_id
1 'polypeptide(L)'
;MDWLLHFTSLPNLHPAVVHFPIALAPVALLFDLMALAQRSRRSEWIRAANAVWVLAALGALVAFWAGGEAEDSLTTGLSAAAHARIENHSEWASATLWAFGSIAVLRLILSRWFEKSTWKLVIVAALGLVGVGLVAYTADLGGDLVYRHGIAVERPTESETATPSASASSDEREEPSATLTPLRASTRSS
;
A
#
# COMPACT_ATOMS: atom_id res chain seq x y z
N MET A 1 0.33 -0.07 -19.71
CA MET A 1 0.41 1.31 -19.16
C MET A 1 1.86 1.65 -18.83
N ASP A 2 2.79 1.13 -19.62
CA ASP A 2 4.14 0.82 -19.12
C ASP A 2 5.07 2.04 -19.27
N TRP A 3 4.71 2.95 -20.18
CA TRP A 3 5.44 4.20 -20.41
C TRP A 3 5.39 5.17 -19.23
N LEU A 4 4.34 5.13 -18.39
CA LEU A 4 4.25 5.98 -17.19
C LEU A 4 5.15 5.45 -16.07
N LEU A 5 5.25 4.13 -15.93
CA LEU A 5 6.07 3.49 -14.90
C LEU A 5 7.57 3.68 -15.15
N HIS A 6 8.01 3.83 -16.41
CA HIS A 6 9.41 4.13 -16.73
C HIS A 6 9.94 5.44 -16.14
N PHE A 7 9.06 6.38 -15.77
CA PHE A 7 9.46 7.65 -15.15
C PHE A 7 9.31 7.66 -13.63
N THR A 8 8.85 6.56 -13.03
CA THR A 8 8.55 6.47 -11.59
C THR A 8 9.21 5.24 -10.98
N SER A 9 9.70 5.33 -9.74
CA SER A 9 10.19 4.17 -8.99
C SER A 9 9.08 3.29 -8.41
N LEU A 10 7.85 3.39 -8.92
CA LEU A 10 6.72 2.62 -8.43
C LEU A 10 6.67 1.26 -9.12
N PRO A 11 6.50 0.15 -8.38
CA PRO A 11 6.41 -1.18 -8.98
C PRO A 11 5.12 -1.35 -9.81
N ASN A 12 4.08 -0.60 -9.47
CA ASN A 12 2.82 -0.52 -10.22
C ASN A 12 2.07 0.77 -9.81
N LEU A 13 1.00 1.09 -10.54
CA LEU A 13 0.24 2.33 -10.32
C LEU A 13 -0.66 2.30 -9.08
N HIS A 14 -0.99 1.12 -8.54
CA HIS A 14 -2.01 0.97 -7.50
C HIS A 14 -1.72 1.84 -6.25
N PRO A 15 -0.52 1.82 -5.63
CA PRO A 15 -0.20 2.68 -4.49
C PRO A 15 -0.35 4.18 -4.77
N ALA A 16 -0.18 4.63 -6.01
CA ALA A 16 -0.40 6.04 -6.33
C ALA A 16 -1.90 6.36 -6.37
N VAL A 17 -2.69 5.53 -7.06
CA VAL A 17 -4.10 5.85 -7.34
C VAL A 17 -5.04 5.59 -6.16
N VAL A 18 -4.66 4.76 -5.18
CA VAL A 18 -5.48 4.53 -3.97
C VAL A 18 -5.69 5.79 -3.13
N HIS A 19 -4.80 6.79 -3.24
CA HIS A 19 -4.93 8.03 -2.48
C HIS A 19 -6.18 8.84 -2.87
N PHE A 20 -6.65 8.74 -4.12
CA PHE A 20 -7.82 9.46 -4.59
C PHE A 20 -9.09 9.04 -3.83
N PRO A 21 -9.55 7.78 -3.84
CA PRO A 21 -10.74 7.39 -3.08
C PRO A 21 -10.56 7.60 -1.57
N ILE A 22 -9.35 7.39 -1.03
CA ILE A 22 -9.05 7.60 0.41
C ILE A 22 -9.24 9.06 0.81
N ALA A 23 -8.76 10.01 0.01
CA ALA A 23 -8.84 11.44 0.34
C ALA A 23 -10.18 12.08 -0.06
N LEU A 24 -10.73 11.71 -1.21
CA LEU A 24 -11.93 12.36 -1.76
C LEU A 24 -13.19 12.01 -0.99
N ALA A 25 -13.34 10.79 -0.47
CA ALA A 25 -14.54 10.39 0.27
C ALA A 25 -14.75 11.21 1.56
N PRO A 26 -13.73 11.39 2.44
CA PRO A 26 -13.83 12.32 3.58
C PRO A 26 -14.13 13.77 3.18
N VAL A 27 -13.55 14.25 2.08
CA VAL A 27 -13.84 15.61 1.57
C VAL A 27 -15.28 15.73 1.09
N ALA A 28 -15.81 14.72 0.41
CA ALA A 28 -17.20 14.68 -0.04
C ALA A 28 -18.16 14.67 1.17
N LEU A 29 -17.85 13.87 2.19
CA LEU A 29 -18.59 13.85 3.45
C LEU A 29 -18.54 15.20 4.16
N LEU A 30 -17.39 15.87 4.20
CA LEU A 30 -17.28 17.20 4.78
C LEU A 30 -18.22 18.19 4.07
N PHE A 31 -18.32 18.13 2.74
CA PHE A 31 -19.26 18.97 1.99
C PHE A 31 -20.73 18.63 2.28
N ASP A 32 -21.05 17.36 2.55
CA ASP A 32 -22.38 16.98 3.05
C ASP A 32 -22.72 17.61 4.39
N LEU A 33 -21.76 17.59 5.32
CA LEU A 33 -21.91 18.23 6.63
C LEU A 33 -22.04 19.76 6.48
N MET A 34 -21.32 20.38 5.54
CA MET A 34 -21.46 21.80 5.23
C MET A 34 -22.83 22.13 4.62
N ALA A 35 -23.39 21.27 3.77
CA ALA A 35 -24.74 21.44 3.24
C ALA A 35 -25.83 21.37 4.33
N LEU A 36 -25.58 20.59 5.40
CA LEU A 36 -26.43 20.52 6.59
C LEU A 36 -26.27 21.78 7.45
N ALA A 37 -25.04 22.23 7.69
CA ALA A 37 -24.72 23.36 8.58
C ALA A 37 -25.03 24.73 7.97
N GLN A 38 -24.76 24.94 6.67
CA GLN A 38 -24.85 26.24 6.00
C GLN A 38 -26.06 26.30 5.06
N ARG A 39 -27.25 26.52 5.63
CA ARG A 39 -28.51 26.50 4.87
C ARG A 39 -28.58 27.53 3.73
N SER A 40 -27.90 28.68 3.87
CA SER A 40 -27.85 29.73 2.83
C SER A 40 -27.07 29.33 1.58
N ARG A 41 -26.04 28.48 1.73
CA ARG A 41 -25.19 27.97 0.63
C ARG A 41 -25.43 26.49 0.34
N ARG A 42 -26.55 25.94 0.81
CA ARG A 42 -26.85 24.51 0.73
C ARG A 42 -26.74 23.93 -0.69
N SER A 43 -27.27 24.64 -1.70
CA SER A 43 -27.22 24.14 -3.09
C SER A 43 -25.77 24.04 -3.59
N GLU A 44 -24.91 24.99 -3.25
CA GLU A 44 -23.49 24.99 -3.62
C GLU A 44 -22.77 23.80 -3.00
N TRP A 45 -22.97 23.55 -1.71
CA TRP A 45 -22.39 22.42 -1.00
C TRP A 45 -22.89 21.07 -1.50
N ILE A 46 -24.19 20.94 -1.82
CA ILE A 46 -24.73 19.71 -2.41
C ILE A 46 -24.08 19.44 -3.77
N ARG A 47 -23.95 20.45 -4.63
CA ARG A 47 -23.29 20.30 -5.94
C ARG A 47 -21.82 19.90 -5.80
N ALA A 48 -21.10 20.55 -4.88
CA ALA A 48 -19.70 20.22 -4.59
C ALA A 48 -19.58 18.78 -4.07
N ALA A 49 -20.38 18.39 -3.07
CA ALA A 49 -20.40 17.03 -2.53
C ALA A 49 -20.70 15.99 -3.62
N ASN A 50 -21.66 16.25 -4.50
CA ASN A 50 -21.98 15.34 -5.61
C ASN A 50 -20.79 15.17 -6.56
N ALA A 51 -20.12 16.26 -6.94
CA ALA A 51 -18.95 16.20 -7.81
C ALA A 51 -17.82 15.40 -7.16
N VAL A 52 -17.53 15.63 -5.87
CA VAL A 52 -16.47 14.92 -5.17
C VAL A 52 -16.82 13.44 -4.94
N TRP A 53 -18.08 13.09 -4.63
CA TRP A 53 -18.50 11.68 -4.55
C TRP A 53 -18.35 10.94 -5.89
N VAL A 54 -18.64 11.60 -7.02
CA VAL A 54 -18.40 11.04 -8.36
C VAL A 54 -16.90 10.83 -8.59
N LEU A 55 -16.05 11.82 -8.25
CA LEU A 55 -14.59 11.67 -8.38
C LEU A 55 -14.04 10.58 -7.46
N ALA A 56 -14.57 10.44 -6.23
CA ALA A 56 -14.19 9.37 -5.32
C ALA A 56 -14.55 7.99 -5.90
N ALA A 57 -15.74 7.84 -6.49
CA ALA A 57 -16.16 6.60 -7.15
C ALA A 57 -15.30 6.27 -8.37
N LEU A 58 -14.96 7.26 -9.21
CA LEU A 58 -14.05 7.07 -10.34
C LEU A 58 -12.62 6.72 -9.86
N GLY A 59 -12.14 7.37 -8.81
CA GLY A 59 -10.86 7.04 -8.17
C GLY A 59 -10.84 5.61 -7.63
N ALA A 60 -11.93 5.18 -6.97
CA ALA A 60 -12.07 3.80 -6.50
C ALA A 60 -12.08 2.80 -7.67
N LEU A 61 -12.73 3.12 -8.78
CA LEU A 61 -12.75 2.27 -9.97
C LEU A 61 -11.36 2.09 -10.57
N VAL A 62 -10.61 3.19 -10.72
CA VAL A 62 -9.23 3.16 -11.23
C VAL A 62 -8.32 2.42 -10.26
N ALA A 63 -8.46 2.63 -8.95
CA ALA A 63 -7.68 1.94 -7.94
C ALA A 63 -7.95 0.44 -7.90
N PHE A 64 -9.22 0.02 -8.02
CA PHE A 64 -9.62 -1.38 -8.09
C PHE A 64 -9.00 -2.07 -9.31
N TRP A 65 -9.10 -1.43 -10.49
CA TRP A 65 -8.52 -2.00 -11.71
C TRP A 65 -6.99 -2.07 -11.65
N ALA A 66 -6.33 -1.02 -11.17
CA ALA A 66 -4.88 -1.04 -10.97
C ALA A 66 -4.45 -2.08 -9.91
N GLY A 67 -5.30 -2.36 -8.92
CA GLY A 67 -5.07 -3.39 -7.90
C GLY A 67 -5.12 -4.80 -8.47
N GLY A 68 -6.08 -5.08 -9.36
CA GLY A 68 -6.13 -6.36 -10.07
C GLY A 68 -4.88 -6.60 -10.92
N GLU A 69 -4.41 -5.59 -11.66
CA GLU A 69 -3.15 -5.68 -12.41
C GLU A 69 -1.94 -5.92 -11.48
N ALA A 70 -1.92 -5.27 -10.31
CA ALA A 70 -0.89 -5.50 -9.32
C ALA A 70 -0.95 -6.93 -8.77
N GLU A 71 -2.13 -7.47 -8.50
CA GLU A 71 -2.32 -8.86 -8.07
C GLU A 71 -1.84 -9.87 -9.13
N ASP A 72 -2.20 -9.67 -10.40
CA ASP A 72 -1.78 -10.51 -11.52
C ASP A 72 -0.24 -10.52 -11.70
N SER A 73 0.43 -9.44 -11.33
CA SER A 73 1.90 -9.35 -11.37
C SER A 73 2.60 -10.19 -10.28
N LEU A 74 1.90 -10.62 -9.23
CA LEU A 74 2.44 -11.35 -8.09
C LEU A 74 2.43 -12.89 -8.27
N THR A 75 2.30 -13.37 -9.51
CA THR A 75 1.94 -14.76 -9.89
C THR A 75 2.93 -15.87 -9.52
N THR A 76 4.09 -15.58 -8.93
CA THR A 76 5.05 -16.63 -8.54
C THR A 76 5.55 -16.47 -7.10
N GLY A 77 5.51 -17.56 -6.33
CA GLY A 77 6.15 -17.65 -5.01
C GLY A 77 5.32 -17.19 -3.81
N LEU A 78 4.04 -16.82 -3.98
CA LEU A 78 3.16 -16.49 -2.86
C LEU A 78 2.67 -17.74 -2.11
N SER A 79 2.61 -17.66 -0.78
CA SER A 79 1.99 -18.69 0.05
C SER A 79 0.46 -18.61 0.00
N ALA A 80 -0.24 -19.71 0.30
CA ALA A 80 -1.70 -19.71 0.39
C ALA A 80 -2.24 -18.67 1.40
N ALA A 81 -1.51 -18.43 2.50
CA ALA A 81 -1.86 -17.41 3.47
C ALA A 81 -1.72 -15.98 2.92
N ALA A 82 -0.72 -15.72 2.07
CA ALA A 82 -0.56 -14.44 1.40
C ALA A 82 -1.70 -14.19 0.38
N HIS A 83 -2.06 -15.21 -0.41
CA HIS A 83 -3.21 -15.13 -1.32
C HIS A 83 -4.51 -14.82 -0.58
N ALA A 84 -4.80 -15.50 0.53
CA ALA A 84 -6.02 -15.25 1.30
C ALA A 84 -6.10 -13.81 1.85
N ARG A 85 -4.95 -13.18 2.14
CA ARG A 85 -4.89 -11.77 2.58
C ARG A 85 -5.15 -10.81 1.43
N ILE A 86 -4.55 -11.07 0.26
CA ILE A 86 -4.77 -10.28 -0.96
C ILE A 86 -6.25 -10.34 -1.36
N GLU A 87 -6.81 -11.55 -1.41
CA GLU A 87 -8.24 -11.76 -1.72
C GLU A 87 -9.13 -10.97 -0.75
N ASN A 88 -8.89 -11.08 0.56
CA ASN A 88 -9.66 -10.32 1.54
C ASN A 88 -9.55 -8.80 1.30
N HIS A 89 -8.37 -8.25 1.01
CA HIS A 89 -8.27 -6.83 0.63
C HIS A 89 -9.06 -6.51 -0.65
N SER A 90 -8.98 -7.37 -1.67
CA SER A 90 -9.68 -7.22 -2.96
C SER A 90 -11.21 -7.24 -2.80
N GLU A 91 -11.74 -8.15 -1.98
CA GLU A 91 -13.17 -8.22 -1.65
C GLU A 91 -13.67 -6.91 -1.00
N TRP A 92 -12.92 -6.37 -0.04
CA TRP A 92 -13.25 -5.09 0.60
C TRP A 92 -13.06 -3.88 -0.33
N ALA A 93 -12.09 -3.93 -1.24
CA ALA A 93 -11.93 -2.93 -2.30
C ALA A 93 -13.12 -2.94 -3.26
N SER A 94 -13.60 -4.12 -3.66
CA SER A 94 -14.82 -4.29 -4.46
C SER A 94 -16.04 -3.74 -3.73
N ALA A 95 -16.23 -4.08 -2.45
CA ALA A 95 -17.33 -3.55 -1.64
C ALA A 95 -17.27 -2.01 -1.53
N THR A 96 -16.08 -1.44 -1.38
CA THR A 96 -15.86 0.02 -1.34
C THR A 96 -16.21 0.67 -2.67
N LEU A 97 -15.80 0.08 -3.80
CA LEU A 97 -16.15 0.55 -5.15
C LEU A 97 -17.67 0.57 -5.35
N TRP A 98 -18.36 -0.53 -5.02
CA TRP A 98 -19.82 -0.60 -5.14
C TRP A 98 -20.54 0.37 -4.22
N ALA A 99 -20.05 0.57 -2.99
CA ALA A 99 -20.59 1.57 -2.07
C ALA A 99 -20.45 2.99 -2.65
N PHE A 100 -19.27 3.37 -3.13
CA PHE A 100 -19.04 4.70 -3.69
C PHE A 100 -19.85 4.93 -4.97
N GLY A 101 -19.88 3.96 -5.87
CA GLY A 101 -20.71 4.01 -7.07
C GLY A 101 -22.19 4.18 -6.72
N SER A 102 -22.70 3.40 -5.77
CA SER A 102 -24.09 3.48 -5.32
C SER A 102 -24.42 4.83 -4.68
N ILE A 103 -23.54 5.36 -3.81
CA ILE A 103 -23.69 6.69 -3.21
C ILE A 103 -23.71 7.76 -4.30
N ALA A 104 -22.76 7.75 -5.23
CA ALA A 104 -22.68 8.72 -6.31
C ALA A 104 -23.96 8.71 -7.18
N VAL A 105 -24.40 7.52 -7.61
CA VAL A 105 -25.63 7.36 -8.42
C VAL A 105 -26.87 7.82 -7.65
N LEU A 106 -27.03 7.37 -6.40
CA LEU A 106 -28.16 7.77 -5.55
C LEU A 106 -28.22 9.29 -5.42
N ARG A 107 -27.09 9.93 -5.18
CA ARG A 107 -27.01 11.39 -5.06
C ARG A 107 -27.39 12.11 -6.34
N LEU A 108 -26.90 11.65 -7.50
CA LEU A 108 -27.24 12.25 -8.79
C LEU A 108 -28.75 12.16 -9.09
N ILE A 109 -29.36 11.01 -8.79
CA ILE A 109 -30.82 10.81 -8.95
C ILE A 109 -31.59 11.71 -7.97
N LEU A 110 -31.17 11.75 -6.71
CA LEU A 110 -31.92 12.43 -5.65
C LEU A 110 -31.56 13.91 -5.45
N SER A 111 -30.58 14.46 -6.19
CA SER A 111 -29.99 15.78 -5.92
C SER A 111 -31.02 16.90 -5.84
N ARG A 112 -32.05 16.88 -6.68
CA ARG A 112 -33.11 17.92 -6.71
C ARG A 112 -34.02 17.90 -5.48
N TRP A 113 -34.04 16.78 -4.74
CA TRP A 113 -34.85 16.62 -3.53
C TRP A 113 -34.09 16.93 -2.24
N PHE A 114 -32.76 16.95 -2.27
CA PHE A 114 -31.94 17.28 -1.10
C PHE A 114 -32.12 18.73 -0.63
N GLU A 115 -32.32 19.66 -1.56
CA GLU A 115 -32.57 21.07 -1.23
C GLU A 115 -33.86 21.24 -0.42
N LYS A 116 -34.88 20.44 -0.73
CA LYS A 116 -36.23 20.51 -0.14
C LYS A 116 -36.37 19.69 1.15
N SER A 117 -35.40 18.84 1.48
CA SER A 117 -35.60 17.82 2.52
C SER A 117 -34.31 17.53 3.29
N THR A 118 -34.20 18.12 4.49
CA THR A 118 -33.03 17.95 5.36
C THR A 118 -32.82 16.48 5.76
N TRP A 119 -33.88 15.70 6.01
CA TRP A 119 -33.72 14.29 6.40
C TRP A 119 -33.05 13.45 5.31
N LYS A 120 -33.35 13.71 4.03
CA LYS A 120 -32.69 13.03 2.91
C LYS A 120 -31.21 13.34 2.87
N LEU A 121 -30.85 14.60 3.14
CA LEU A 121 -29.45 15.03 3.23
C LEU A 121 -28.73 14.35 4.40
N VAL A 122 -29.39 14.20 5.55
CA VAL A 122 -28.86 13.45 6.71
C VAL A 122 -28.60 11.98 6.35
N ILE A 123 -29.52 11.33 5.62
CA ILE A 123 -29.32 9.94 5.21
C ILE A 123 -28.13 9.77 4.27
N VAL A 124 -28.01 10.63 3.24
CA VAL A 124 -26.85 10.50 2.33
C VAL A 124 -25.54 10.86 3.00
N ALA A 125 -25.54 11.78 3.97
CA ALA A 125 -24.37 12.04 4.81
C ALA A 125 -24.02 10.82 5.68
N ALA A 126 -25.01 10.15 6.26
CA ALA A 126 -24.79 8.92 7.04
C ALA A 126 -24.25 7.77 6.17
N LEU A 127 -24.79 7.59 4.96
CA LEU A 127 -24.24 6.64 3.98
C LEU A 127 -22.81 7.02 3.58
N GLY A 128 -22.54 8.31 3.42
CA GLY A 128 -21.19 8.82 3.16
C GLY A 128 -20.21 8.51 4.29
N LEU A 129 -20.64 8.64 5.55
CA LEU A 129 -19.84 8.27 6.72
C LEU A 129 -19.52 6.76 6.74
N VAL A 130 -20.49 5.91 6.42
CA VAL A 130 -20.27 4.47 6.25
C VAL A 130 -19.26 4.22 5.13
N GLY A 131 -19.39 4.90 3.99
CA GLY A 131 -18.43 4.82 2.88
C GLY A 131 -17.00 5.21 3.29
N VAL A 132 -16.84 6.27 4.07
CA VAL A 132 -15.53 6.68 4.63
C VAL A 132 -14.96 5.59 5.54
N GLY A 133 -15.80 4.96 6.37
CA GLY A 133 -15.38 3.82 7.18
C GLY A 133 -14.93 2.62 6.34
N LEU A 134 -15.65 2.29 5.26
CA LEU A 134 -15.29 1.22 4.32
C LEU A 134 -13.92 1.46 3.67
N VAL A 135 -13.68 2.65 3.12
CA VAL A 135 -12.39 2.93 2.47
C VAL A 135 -11.24 2.95 3.48
N ALA A 136 -11.47 3.42 4.71
CA ALA A 136 -10.46 3.39 5.77
C ALA A 136 -10.09 1.95 6.15
N TYR A 137 -11.09 1.06 6.27
CA TYR A 137 -10.85 -0.35 6.57
C TYR A 137 -10.14 -1.07 5.40
N THR A 138 -10.56 -0.80 4.16
CA THR A 138 -9.88 -1.32 2.96
C THR A 138 -8.41 -0.86 2.90
N ALA A 139 -8.15 0.40 3.26
CA ALA A 139 -6.79 0.94 3.31
C ALA A 139 -5.94 0.30 4.42
N ASP A 140 -6.52 0.00 5.58
CA ASP A 140 -5.84 -0.73 6.66
C ASP A 140 -5.45 -2.15 6.22
N LEU A 141 -6.34 -2.87 5.53
CA LEU A 141 -6.03 -4.17 4.93
C LEU A 141 -4.90 -4.08 3.90
N GLY A 142 -4.92 -3.06 3.03
CA GLY A 142 -3.85 -2.83 2.06
C GLY A 142 -2.50 -2.51 2.73
N GLY A 143 -2.54 -1.72 3.80
CA GLY A 143 -1.37 -1.46 4.65
C GLY A 143 -0.84 -2.72 5.34
N ASP A 144 -1.72 -3.61 5.82
CA ASP A 144 -1.35 -4.88 6.45
C ASP A 144 -0.59 -5.81 5.47
N LEU A 145 -0.98 -5.83 4.18
CA LEU A 145 -0.24 -6.54 3.13
C LEU A 145 1.21 -6.07 3.02
N VAL A 146 1.40 -4.76 2.95
CA VAL A 146 2.71 -4.13 2.70
C VAL A 146 3.57 -4.13 3.97
N TYR A 147 3.06 -3.59 5.07
CA TYR A 147 3.86 -3.27 6.25
C TYR A 147 4.09 -4.45 7.19
N ARG A 148 3.15 -5.40 7.26
CA ARG A 148 3.29 -6.57 8.16
C ARG A 148 3.70 -7.83 7.42
N HIS A 149 3.24 -8.00 6.18
CA HIS A 149 3.51 -9.21 5.41
C HIS A 149 4.56 -9.00 4.31
N GLY A 150 4.94 -7.74 4.01
CA GLY A 150 5.97 -7.43 3.02
C GLY A 150 5.58 -7.86 1.60
N ILE A 151 4.28 -7.93 1.30
CA ILE A 151 3.75 -8.28 -0.01
C ILE A 151 3.89 -7.04 -0.91
N ALA A 152 4.28 -7.25 -2.18
CA ALA A 152 4.50 -6.20 -3.18
C ALA A 152 5.60 -5.18 -2.82
N VAL A 153 6.60 -5.58 -2.02
CA VAL A 153 7.79 -4.78 -1.70
C VAL A 153 9.04 -5.51 -2.18
N GLU A 154 9.89 -4.82 -2.95
CA GLU A 154 11.23 -5.32 -3.27
C GLU A 154 12.10 -5.35 -2.00
N ARG A 155 12.60 -6.52 -1.64
CA ARG A 155 13.60 -6.65 -0.57
C ARG A 155 14.98 -6.60 -1.20
N PRO A 156 15.91 -5.76 -0.71
CA PRO A 156 17.31 -5.85 -1.11
C PRO A 156 17.80 -7.28 -0.86
N THR A 157 18.35 -7.92 -1.90
CA THR A 157 18.99 -9.22 -1.77
C THR A 157 20.20 -9.08 -0.84
N GLU A 158 20.27 -9.90 0.22
CA GLU A 158 21.34 -9.92 1.24
C GLU A 158 22.77 -10.16 0.70
N SER A 159 22.95 -10.24 -0.62
CA SER A 159 24.22 -10.59 -1.26
C SER A 159 25.27 -9.47 -1.26
N GLU A 160 24.95 -8.25 -0.81
CA GLU A 160 25.88 -7.09 -0.82
C GLU A 160 26.49 -6.76 0.56
N THR A 161 26.27 -7.59 1.59
CA THR A 161 26.92 -7.44 2.92
C THR A 161 27.78 -8.61 3.35
N ALA A 162 28.02 -9.59 2.47
CA ALA A 162 29.06 -10.59 2.67
C ALA A 162 30.44 -9.94 2.48
N THR A 163 30.99 -9.47 3.59
CA THR A 163 32.38 -9.00 3.73
C THR A 163 33.34 -10.00 3.05
N PRO A 164 34.31 -9.57 2.22
CA PRO A 164 35.29 -10.48 1.66
C PRO A 164 36.14 -11.07 2.79
N SER A 165 35.93 -12.36 3.07
CA SER A 165 36.78 -13.16 3.94
C SER A 165 38.22 -13.06 3.44
N ALA A 166 39.12 -12.71 4.36
CA ALA A 166 40.55 -12.66 4.15
C ALA A 166 41.08 -13.96 3.50
N SER A 167 41.60 -13.83 2.28
CA SER A 167 42.57 -14.78 1.73
C SER A 167 43.53 -14.02 0.81
N ALA A 168 44.51 -13.35 1.42
CA ALA A 168 45.71 -12.91 0.74
C ALA A 168 46.87 -13.83 1.16
N SER A 169 47.43 -14.47 0.14
CA SER A 169 48.49 -15.47 0.11
C SER A 169 49.90 -14.93 0.39
N SER A 170 50.78 -15.80 0.89
CA SER A 170 52.21 -15.98 0.54
C SER A 170 52.73 -17.08 1.49
N ASP A 171 53.06 -18.30 1.09
CA ASP A 171 54.07 -18.77 0.12
C ASP A 171 55.39 -18.00 0.18
N GLU A 172 56.20 -18.36 1.17
CA GLU A 172 57.66 -18.22 1.13
C GLU A 172 58.27 -19.61 1.39
N ARG A 173 58.84 -20.20 0.34
CA ARG A 173 59.93 -21.19 0.48
C ARG A 173 61.24 -20.42 0.47
N GLU A 174 62.11 -20.70 1.43
CA GLU A 174 63.52 -20.99 1.18
C GLU A 174 64.17 -21.58 2.46
N GLU A 175 64.71 -22.79 2.33
CA GLU A 175 65.65 -23.43 3.25
C GLU A 175 67.06 -23.13 2.72
N PRO A 176 68.07 -22.95 3.59
CA PRO A 176 69.05 -24.03 3.66
C PRO A 176 69.67 -24.27 5.05
N SER A 177 69.72 -25.55 5.41
CA SER A 177 70.91 -26.26 5.90
C SER A 177 71.66 -25.68 7.12
N ALA A 178 71.38 -26.24 8.30
CA ALA A 178 72.39 -26.33 9.36
C ALA A 178 72.25 -27.65 10.14
N THR A 179 73.25 -28.49 9.93
CA THR A 179 73.59 -29.77 10.56
C THR A 179 73.37 -29.80 12.08
N LEU A 180 72.48 -30.69 12.54
CA LEU A 180 72.34 -31.06 13.95
C LEU A 180 73.50 -31.98 14.36
N THR A 181 74.36 -31.52 15.27
CA THR A 181 75.26 -32.38 16.05
C THR A 181 74.64 -32.59 17.44
N PRO A 182 74.42 -33.84 17.90
CA PRO A 182 73.93 -34.09 19.26
C PRO A 182 75.12 -34.36 20.19
N LEU A 183 75.18 -33.77 21.39
CA LEU A 183 75.83 -34.44 22.53
C LEU A 183 75.46 -33.85 23.91
N ARG A 184 74.59 -34.62 24.59
CA ARG A 184 74.69 -35.11 25.99
C ARG A 184 74.92 -34.17 27.19
N ALA A 185 74.02 -34.41 28.17
CA ALA A 185 74.26 -34.79 29.56
C ALA A 185 74.11 -33.73 30.67
N SER A 186 73.01 -33.93 31.41
CA SER A 186 72.81 -33.63 32.83
C SER A 186 73.88 -34.29 33.73
N THR A 187 74.37 -33.57 34.76
CA THR A 187 74.35 -33.93 36.20
C THR A 187 75.46 -33.24 37.03
N ARG A 188 75.13 -33.03 38.33
CA ARG A 188 75.90 -32.62 39.54
C ARG A 188 75.92 -31.12 39.85
N SER A 189 75.39 -30.62 40.97
CA SER A 189 75.53 -30.93 42.42
C SER A 189 76.89 -30.57 43.00
N SER A 190 76.97 -29.42 43.69
CA SER A 190 77.49 -29.20 45.06
C SER A 190 77.26 -27.75 45.44
#